data_AF-A0A5P6NFB4-F1
#
_entry.id   AF-A0A5P6NFB4-F1
#
_cell.length_a   1.000
_cell.length_b   1.000
_cell.length_c   1.000
_cell.angle_alpha   90.00
_cell.angle_beta   90.00
_cell.angle_gamma   90.00
#
_symmetry.space_group_name_H-M   'P 1'
#
loop_
_entity.id
_entity.type
_entity.pdbx_description
1 polymer ?
#
loop_
_entity_poly.entity_id
_entity_poly.type
_entity_poly.pdbx_seq_one_letter_code
_entity_poly.pdbx_strand_id
1 'polypeptide(L)' 'MAKQGQHVVRSSTGGWAVKKAGSSRASSVHDTQAEAIKAATRIAQNQKTELYIQ' A
#
# COMPACT_ATOMS: atom_id res chain seq x y z
N MET A 1 17.25 -7.36 -6.76
CA MET A 1 16.07 -6.71 -7.37
C MET A 1 15.07 -6.44 -6.26
N ALA A 2 14.67 -5.18 -6.03
CA ALA A 2 13.64 -4.87 -5.04
C ALA A 2 12.32 -5.48 -5.52
N LYS A 3 11.69 -6.33 -4.72
CA LYS A 3 10.34 -6.86 -5.02
C LYS A 3 9.44 -5.67 -5.32
N GLN A 4 8.87 -5.61 -6.51
CA GLN A 4 7.93 -4.56 -6.87
C GLN A 4 6.55 -4.99 -6.37
N GLY A 5 5.98 -4.22 -5.46
CA GLY A 5 4.69 -4.54 -4.84
C GLY A 5 4.21 -3.42 -3.95
N GLN A 6 2.93 -3.46 -3.62
CA GLN A 6 2.28 -2.50 -2.74
C GLN A 6 2.05 -3.13 -1.37
N HIS A 7 2.27 -2.36 -0.32
CA HIS A 7 2.14 -2.76 1.07
C HIS A 7 1.06 -1.89 1.71
N VAL A 8 0.01 -2.51 2.22
CA VAL A 8 -0.97 -1.86 3.09
C VAL A 8 -0.51 -2.10 4.51
N VAL A 9 -0.15 -1.05 5.23
CA VAL A 9 0.37 -1.11 6.61
C VAL A 9 -0.35 -0.11 7.49
N ARG A 10 -0.50 -0.41 8.78
CA ARG A 10 -0.97 0.59 9.75
C ARG A 10 -0.04 1.81 9.78
N SER A 11 -0.63 3.00 9.72
CA SER A 11 0.11 4.26 9.83
C SER A 11 0.38 4.59 11.30
N SER A 12 1.52 5.22 11.60
CA SER A 12 1.89 5.65 12.95
C SER A 12 0.99 6.76 13.50
N THR A 13 0.34 7.52 12.62
CA THR A 13 -0.59 8.60 12.98
C THR A 13 -2.05 8.12 13.09
N GLY A 14 -2.29 6.80 13.03
CA GLY A 14 -3.63 6.23 12.86
C GLY A 14 -4.00 6.04 11.39
N GLY A 15 -4.94 5.12 11.14
CA GLY A 15 -5.35 4.74 9.78
C GLY A 15 -4.38 3.75 9.11
N TRP A 16 -4.45 3.72 7.78
CA TRP A 16 -3.81 2.73 6.91
C TRP A 16 -3.07 3.41 5.76
N ALA A 17 -1.78 3.13 5.64
CA ALA A 17 -0.92 3.66 4.60
C ALA A 17 -0.67 2.61 3.51
N VAL A 18 -0.73 3.04 2.25
CA VAL A 18 -0.26 2.26 1.09
C VAL A 18 1.17 2.70 0.78
N LYS A 19 2.12 1.77 0.82
CA LYS A 19 3.53 2.01 0.51
C LYS A 19 3.97 1.16 -0.68
N LYS A 20 4.76 1.73 -1.57
CA LYS A 20 5.47 0.94 -2.57
C LYS A 20 6.64 0.22 -1.89
N ALA A 21 6.90 -1.02 -2.27
CA ALA A 21 8.05 -1.77 -1.81
C ALA A 21 9.36 -1.01 -2.10
N GLY A 22 10.21 -0.85 -1.08
CA GLY A 22 11.43 -0.05 -1.14
C GLY A 22 11.24 1.47 -1.01
N SER A 23 10.00 1.96 -0.90
CA SER A 23 9.73 3.38 -0.62
C SER A 23 9.71 3.65 0.88
N SER A 24 10.39 4.72 1.29
CA SER A 24 10.30 5.27 2.65
C SER A 24 8.99 6.04 2.88
N ARG A 25 8.35 6.52 1.79
CA ARG A 25 7.12 7.34 1.85
C ARG A 25 5.89 6.51 1.48
N ALA A 26 4.77 6.83 2.15
CA ALA A 26 3.46 6.35 1.75
C ALA A 26 3.04 7.00 0.43
N SER A 27 2.48 6.20 -0.46
CA SER A 27 1.80 6.64 -1.67
C SER A 27 0.43 7.24 -1.37
N SER A 28 -0.26 6.71 -0.37
CA SER A 28 -1.52 7.26 0.16
C SER A 28 -1.75 6.82 1.59
N VAL A 29 -2.59 7.56 2.31
CA VAL A 29 -3.07 7.23 3.66
C VAL A 29 -4.59 7.28 3.63
N HIS A 30 -5.22 6.34 4.33
CA HIS A 30 -6.66 6.14 4.41
C HIS A 30 -7.08 5.91 5.85
N ASP A 31 -8.33 6.18 6.17
CA ASP A 31 -8.84 6.01 7.53
C ASP A 31 -9.08 4.52 7.85
N THR A 32 -9.56 3.76 6.86
CA THR A 32 -9.88 2.35 7.02
C THR A 32 -8.97 1.41 6.22
N GLN A 33 -8.86 0.17 6.69
CA GLN A 33 -8.10 -0.87 6.00
C GLN A 33 -8.70 -1.16 4.63
N ALA A 34 -10.03 -1.19 4.54
CA ALA A 34 -10.75 -1.49 3.32
C ALA A 34 -10.45 -0.47 2.22
N GLU A 35 -10.39 0.82 2.55
CA GLU A 35 -10.04 1.88 1.60
C GLU A 35 -8.59 1.76 1.12
N ALA A 36 -7.66 1.49 2.04
CA ALA A 36 -6.26 1.28 1.70
C ALA A 36 -6.07 0.04 0.81
N ILE A 37 -6.74 -1.07 1.11
CA ILE A 37 -6.73 -2.28 0.26
C ILE A 37 -7.28 -1.98 -1.12
N LYS A 38 -8.41 -1.26 -1.22
CA LYS A 38 -9.01 -0.90 -2.51
C LYS A 38 -8.06 -0.05 -3.35
N ALA A 39 -7.42 0.95 -2.75
CA ALA A 39 -6.45 1.80 -3.43
C ALA A 39 -5.21 1.00 -3.86
N ALA A 40 -4.64 0.20 -2.95
CA ALA A 40 -3.45 -0.61 -3.21
C ALA A 40 -3.71 -1.68 -4.29
N THR A 41 -4.89 -2.30 -4.30
CA THR A 41 -5.30 -3.29 -5.31
C THR A 41 -5.33 -2.67 -6.70
N ARG A 42 -5.93 -1.48 -6.86
CA ARG A 42 -5.94 -0.77 -8.14
C ARG A 42 -4.52 -0.45 -8.62
N ILE A 43 -3.64 -0.01 -7.70
CA ILE A 43 -2.26 0.29 -8.04
C ILE A 43 -1.50 -0.98 -8.47
N ALA A 44 -1.64 -2.07 -7.70
CA ALA A 44 -1.01 -3.35 -7.99
C ALA A 44 -1.47 -3.92 -9.35
N GLN A 45 -2.77 -3.85 -9.65
CA GLN A 45 -3.31 -4.24 -10.96
C GLN A 45 -2.75 -3.41 -12.11
N ASN A 46 -2.74 -2.08 -11.97
CA ASN A 46 -2.22 -1.18 -13.00
C ASN A 46 -0.72 -1.38 -13.26
N GLN A 47 0.05 -1.69 -12.20
CA GLN A 47 1.49 -1.91 -12.28
C GLN A 47 1.86 -3.38 -12.55
N LYS A 48 0.88 -4.29 -12.56
CA LYS A 48 1.08 -5.75 -12.63
C LYS A 48 2.05 -6.25 -11.55
N THR A 49 1.88 -5.74 -10.33
CA THR A 49 2.69 -6.07 -9.16
C THR A 49 1.86 -6.77 -8.09
N GLU A 50 2.54 -7.29 -7.07
CA GLU A 50 1.89 -7.96 -5.94
C GLU A 50 1.38 -6.96 -4.89
N LEU A 51 0.38 -7.39 -4.12
CA LEU A 51 -0.16 -6.66 -2.97
C LEU A 51 0.09 -7.46 -1.69
N TYR A 52 0.64 -6.79 -0.70
CA TYR A 52 0.90 -7.29 0.64
C TYR A 52 0.07 -6.48 1.64
N ILE A 53 -0.59 -7.16 2.57
CA ILE A 53 -1.39 -6.54 3.65
C ILE A 53 -0.74 -6.94 4.97
N GLN A 54 -0.33 -5.96 5.78
CA GLN A 54 0.42 -6.14 7.03
C GLN A 54 -0.28 -5.47 8.22
#